data_AF-A0A1E7NEC2-F1
#
_entry.id   AF-A0A1E7NEC2-F1
#
_cell.length_a   1.000
_cell.length_b   1.000
_cell.length_c   1.000
_cell.angle_alpha   90.00
_cell.angle_beta   90.00
_cell.angle_gamma   90.00
#
_symmetry.space_group_name_H-M   'P 1'
#
loop_
_entity.id
_entity.type
_entity.pdbx_description
1 polymer ?
#
loop_
_entity_poly.entity_id
_entity_poly.type
_entity_poly.pdbx_seq_one_letter_code
_entity_poly.pdbx_strand_id
1 'polypeptide(L)'
;MTDDVRFELRRAFPWWTHTATPALAAHTVPVYDPKTGELLVLCDTRAYLLQTKLLTHSLLAKLNRLTDAPQVTALRLVLASTSVVVTGPAGWADKQLVEDVLLETWHDIVQDRGPLHLLAVRHLEAAGEVGDLAHRWAEAHGQPIEPVLRDARCGCLDTGVDHSHPPLTDEELAARLVTDASLVLAFIDNRALDELIADAAEHARIPVRRFTA
;
A
#
# COMPACT_ATOMS: atom_id res chain seq x y z
N MET A 1 14.23 -6.03 13.89
CA MET A 1 13.68 -4.75 14.37
C MET A 1 13.47 -3.85 13.17
N THR A 2 12.42 -4.11 12.40
CA THR A 2 11.90 -3.19 11.41
C THR A 2 10.82 -2.40 12.14
N ASP A 3 11.18 -1.21 12.63
CA ASP A 3 10.23 -0.32 13.29
C ASP A 3 9.09 0.00 12.31
N ASP A 4 7.88 -0.30 12.77
CA ASP A 4 6.60 -0.03 12.14
C ASP A 4 6.38 1.49 12.16
N VAL A 5 7.06 2.19 11.25
CA VAL A 5 6.84 3.62 11.04
C VAL A 5 5.49 3.77 10.38
N ARG A 6 4.46 4.01 11.21
CA ARG A 6 3.17 4.52 10.78
C ARG A 6 3.39 5.90 10.17
N PHE A 7 3.74 5.92 8.88
CA PHE A 7 3.78 7.13 8.08
C PHE A 7 2.34 7.65 7.98
N GLU A 8 2.10 8.88 8.43
CA GLU A 8 0.85 9.57 8.11
C GLU A 8 0.77 9.68 6.58
N LEU A 9 -0.10 8.84 6.01
CA LEU A 9 -0.19 8.56 4.59
C LEU A 9 -0.45 9.84 3.78
N ARG A 10 0.47 10.10 2.84
CA ARG A 10 0.22 10.73 1.54
C ARG A 10 -0.63 12.01 1.51
N ARG A 11 -0.46 12.94 2.45
CA ARG A 11 -0.88 14.32 2.16
C ARG A 11 0.11 14.90 1.16
N ALA A 12 -0.36 15.22 -0.05
CA ALA A 12 0.40 16.01 -1.00
C ALA A 12 0.75 17.34 -0.32
N PHE A 13 2.00 17.46 0.13
CA PHE A 13 2.45 18.66 0.79
C PHE A 13 2.54 19.78 -0.24
N PRO A 14 1.80 20.90 -0.09
CA PRO A 14 1.81 21.98 -1.07
C PRO A 14 3.23 22.47 -1.38
N TRP A 15 4.09 22.54 -0.36
CA TRP A 15 5.50 22.95 -0.48
C TRP A 15 6.33 22.03 -1.39
N TRP A 16 5.96 20.76 -1.58
CA TRP A 16 6.69 19.86 -2.47
C TRP A 16 6.57 20.27 -3.93
N THR A 17 5.36 20.64 -4.35
CA THR A 17 5.10 21.11 -5.72
C THR A 17 5.81 22.42 -6.06
N HIS A 18 6.14 23.23 -5.03
CA HIS A 18 6.95 24.43 -5.17
C HIS A 18 8.46 24.16 -5.23
N THR A 19 8.91 23.02 -4.68
CA THR A 19 10.32 22.66 -4.60
C THR A 19 10.77 21.81 -5.78
N ALA A 20 10.01 20.75 -6.06
CA ALA A 20 10.21 19.82 -7.14
C ALA A 20 9.70 20.42 -8.46
N THR A 21 10.24 19.96 -9.60
CA THR A 21 9.64 20.32 -10.89
C THR A 21 8.24 19.68 -10.99
N PRO A 22 7.29 20.25 -11.75
CA PRO A 22 5.95 19.67 -11.86
C PRO A 22 5.95 18.19 -12.25
N ALA A 23 6.82 17.80 -13.18
CA ALA A 23 6.99 16.40 -13.58
C ALA A 23 7.52 15.52 -12.44
N LEU A 24 8.48 16.01 -11.64
CA LEU A 24 8.99 15.25 -10.50
C LEU A 24 7.94 15.14 -9.39
N ALA A 25 7.25 16.24 -9.08
CA ALA A 25 6.20 16.28 -8.06
C ALA A 25 5.01 15.37 -8.39
N ALA A 26 4.68 15.21 -9.69
CA ALA A 26 3.63 14.30 -10.14
C ALA A 26 3.97 12.81 -9.97
N HIS A 27 5.26 12.48 -9.88
CA HIS A 27 5.75 11.09 -9.81
C HIS A 27 6.50 10.76 -8.52
N THR A 28 6.37 11.63 -7.53
CA THR A 28 6.99 11.43 -6.23
C THR A 28 6.07 11.86 -5.09
N VAL A 29 6.06 11.06 -4.03
CA VAL A 29 5.31 11.36 -2.82
C VAL A 29 6.28 11.58 -1.66
N PRO A 30 6.38 12.81 -1.14
CA PRO A 30 7.21 13.11 0.02
C PRO A 30 6.49 12.71 1.32
N VAL A 31 7.24 12.13 2.25
CA VAL A 31 6.78 11.68 3.56
C VAL A 31 7.83 12.11 4.59
N TYR A 32 7.48 13.08 5.42
CA TYR A 32 8.39 13.66 6.41
C TYR A 32 8.34 12.88 7.72
N ASP A 33 9.51 12.49 8.24
CA ASP A 33 9.64 11.90 9.56
C ASP A 33 10.13 12.96 10.56
N PRO A 34 9.27 13.46 11.46
CA PRO A 34 9.65 14.49 12.41
C PRO A 34 10.63 14.01 13.48
N LYS A 35 10.79 12.69 13.68
CA LYS A 35 11.72 12.15 14.69
C LYS A 35 13.17 12.18 14.20
N THR A 36 13.37 11.84 12.93
CA THR A 36 14.70 11.80 12.29
C THR A 36 15.04 13.11 11.57
N GLY A 37 14.02 13.92 11.23
CA GLY A 37 14.16 15.10 10.37
C GLY A 37 14.40 14.73 8.90
N GLU A 38 14.27 13.46 8.54
CA GLU A 38 14.46 12.99 7.17
C GLU A 38 13.18 13.12 6.35
N LEU A 39 13.35 13.34 5.05
CA LEU A 39 12.25 13.28 4.09
C LEU A 39 12.40 12.03 3.21
N LEU A 40 11.50 11.08 3.41
CA LEU A 40 11.34 9.93 2.53
C LEU A 40 10.60 10.38 1.27
N VAL A 41 11.15 10.10 0.10
CA VAL A 41 10.52 10.38 -1.19
C VAL A 41 10.24 9.06 -1.88
N LEU A 42 8.95 8.71 -1.96
CA LEU A 42 8.48 7.55 -2.71
C LEU A 42 8.45 7.93 -4.19
N CYS A 43 9.10 7.16 -5.06
CA CYS A 43 9.16 7.42 -6.49
C CYS A 43 8.40 6.34 -7.27
N ASP A 44 7.56 6.73 -8.22
CA ASP A 44 6.76 5.78 -9.00
C ASP A 44 7.61 4.81 -9.85
N THR A 45 8.74 5.31 -10.36
CA THR A 45 9.61 4.56 -11.28
C THR A 45 11.08 4.77 -10.96
N ARG A 46 11.91 3.86 -11.47
CA ARG A 46 13.37 3.97 -11.38
C ARG A 46 13.91 5.25 -12.02
N ALA A 47 13.29 5.72 -13.10
CA ALA A 47 13.71 6.95 -13.76
C ALA A 47 13.58 8.15 -12.82
N TYR A 48 12.43 8.29 -12.14
CA TYR A 48 12.20 9.36 -11.18
C TYR A 48 13.04 9.20 -9.91
N LEU A 49 13.30 7.97 -9.45
CA LEU A 49 14.25 7.74 -8.36
C LEU A 49 15.65 8.26 -8.71
N LEU A 50 16.17 7.90 -9.89
CA LEU A 50 17.49 8.35 -10.33
C LEU A 50 17.54 9.86 -10.55
N GLN A 51 16.49 10.43 -11.16
CA GLN A 51 16.39 11.87 -11.35
C GLN A 51 16.35 12.61 -10.00
N THR A 52 15.55 12.14 -9.03
CA THR A 52 15.50 12.72 -7.68
C THR A 52 16.85 12.60 -6.98
N LYS A 53 17.56 11.48 -7.16
CA LYS A 53 18.90 11.26 -6.63
C LYS A 53 19.90 12.28 -7.16
N LEU A 54 19.90 12.54 -8.47
CA LEU A 54 20.75 13.55 -9.08
C LEU A 54 20.43 14.97 -8.60
N LEU A 55 19.17 15.25 -8.28
CA LEU A 55 18.71 16.56 -7.83
C LEU A 55 18.77 16.75 -6.30
N THR A 56 19.14 15.72 -5.53
CA THR A 56 18.97 15.67 -4.07
C THR A 56 19.53 16.89 -3.35
N HIS A 57 20.78 17.29 -3.64
CA HIS A 57 21.38 18.47 -3.00
C HIS A 57 20.63 19.77 -3.32
N SER A 58 20.19 19.94 -4.57
CA SER A 58 19.46 21.13 -4.99
C SER A 58 18.04 21.18 -4.42
N LEU A 59 17.37 20.03 -4.34
CA LEU A 59 16.06 19.90 -3.70
C LEU A 59 16.15 20.19 -2.22
N LEU A 60 17.11 19.60 -1.51
CA LEU A 60 17.31 19.83 -0.08
C LEU A 60 17.61 21.29 0.23
N ALA A 61 18.48 21.93 -0.57
CA ALA A 61 18.79 23.35 -0.42
C ALA A 61 17.59 24.26 -0.70
N LYS A 62 16.68 23.87 -1.61
CA LYS A 62 15.43 24.61 -1.88
C LYS A 62 14.43 24.43 -0.74
N LEU A 63 14.22 23.19 -0.29
CA LEU A 63 13.32 22.85 0.81
C LEU A 63 13.64 23.68 2.05
N ASN A 64 14.91 23.69 2.47
CA ASN A 64 15.32 24.37 3.70
C ASN A 64 15.32 25.91 3.61
N ARG A 65 15.08 26.48 2.42
CA ARG A 65 14.83 27.92 2.24
C ARG A 65 13.36 28.30 2.37
N LEU A 66 12.45 27.34 2.26
CA LEU A 66 11.02 27.58 2.44
C LEU A 66 10.73 27.74 3.94
N THR A 67 10.05 28.82 4.30
CA THR A 67 9.72 29.14 5.70
C THR A 67 8.54 28.33 6.22
N ASP A 68 7.73 27.77 5.32
CA ASP A 68 6.53 26.97 5.56
C ASP A 68 6.77 25.45 5.43
N ALA A 69 7.99 25.03 5.08
CA ALA A 69 8.38 23.63 5.02
C ALA A 69 9.15 23.21 6.30
N PRO A 70 9.08 21.92 6.69
CA PRO A 70 9.93 21.41 7.75
C PRO A 70 11.41 21.53 7.36
N GLN A 71 12.29 21.73 8.35
CA GLN A 71 13.73 21.64 8.13
C GLN A 71 14.12 20.18 7.92
N VAL A 72 14.63 19.87 6.74
CA VAL A 72 14.98 18.52 6.32
C VAL A 72 16.49 18.32 6.42
N THR A 73 16.91 17.25 7.09
CA THR A 73 18.32 16.91 7.28
C THR A 73 18.88 16.08 6.11
N ALA A 74 18.06 15.18 5.57
CA ALA A 74 18.42 14.31 4.44
C ALA A 74 17.19 13.90 3.62
N LEU A 75 17.43 13.52 2.36
CA LEU A 75 16.44 12.86 1.51
C LEU A 75 16.73 11.37 1.43
N ARG A 76 15.74 10.55 1.79
CA ARG A 76 15.78 9.10 1.60
C ARG A 76 14.89 8.75 0.42
N LEU A 77 15.42 8.07 -0.59
CA LEU A 77 14.69 7.78 -1.82
C LEU A 77 14.36 6.30 -1.90
N VAL A 78 13.10 5.99 -2.21
CA VAL A 78 12.64 4.60 -2.36
C VAL A 78 11.67 4.52 -3.53
N LEU A 79 11.57 3.35 -4.16
CA LEU A 79 10.47 3.10 -5.10
C LEU A 79 9.19 2.92 -4.31
N ALA A 80 8.11 3.54 -4.77
CA ALA A 80 6.77 3.24 -4.28
C ALA A 80 6.47 1.76 -4.59
N SER A 81 5.84 1.04 -3.67
CA SER A 81 5.30 -0.30 -3.97
C SER A 81 3.92 -0.17 -4.60
N THR A 82 3.56 -1.14 -5.43
CA THR A 82 2.17 -1.32 -5.89
C THR A 82 1.43 -2.10 -4.82
N SER A 83 0.47 -1.47 -4.15
CA SER A 83 -0.35 -2.12 -3.12
C SER A 83 -1.49 -2.89 -3.78
N VAL A 84 -1.57 -4.20 -3.53
CA VAL A 84 -2.60 -5.10 -4.05
C VAL A 84 -3.40 -5.66 -2.89
N VAL A 85 -4.71 -5.42 -2.91
CA VAL A 85 -5.64 -6.04 -1.96
C VAL A 85 -6.06 -7.39 -2.49
N VAL A 86 -5.94 -8.42 -1.67
CA VAL A 86 -6.38 -9.78 -1.98
C VAL A 86 -7.47 -10.18 -0.99
N THR A 87 -8.63 -10.58 -1.51
CA THR A 87 -9.77 -11.00 -0.70
C THR A 87 -10.43 -12.23 -1.28
N GLY A 88 -10.96 -13.09 -0.41
CA GLY A 88 -11.78 -14.22 -0.84
C GLY A 88 -12.26 -15.08 0.32
N PRO A 89 -13.06 -16.12 0.01
CA PRO A 89 -13.69 -16.97 1.01
C PRO A 89 -12.68 -17.94 1.65
N ALA A 90 -12.99 -18.38 2.87
CA ALA A 90 -12.17 -19.34 3.59
C ALA A 90 -12.16 -20.77 3.01
N GLY A 91 -13.03 -21.06 2.04
CA GLY A 91 -13.17 -22.39 1.42
C GLY A 91 -12.83 -22.39 -0.07
N TRP A 92 -12.05 -21.41 -0.55
CA TRP A 92 -11.69 -21.33 -1.96
C TRP A 92 -10.93 -22.58 -2.41
N ALA A 93 -11.54 -23.38 -3.29
CA ALA A 93 -11.01 -24.69 -3.65
C ALA A 93 -9.75 -24.61 -4.51
N ASP A 94 -9.70 -23.66 -5.46
CA ASP A 94 -8.60 -23.54 -6.41
C ASP A 94 -7.48 -22.64 -5.88
N LYS A 95 -6.63 -23.24 -5.05
CA LYS A 95 -5.47 -22.57 -4.46
C LYS A 95 -4.42 -22.20 -5.52
N GLN A 96 -4.29 -23.02 -6.56
CA GLN A 96 -3.31 -22.78 -7.63
C GLN A 96 -3.68 -21.50 -8.40
N LEU A 97 -4.96 -21.28 -8.66
CA LEU A 97 -5.42 -20.05 -9.29
C LEU A 97 -5.02 -18.80 -8.49
N VAL A 98 -5.08 -18.82 -7.15
CA VAL A 98 -4.67 -17.69 -6.32
C VAL A 98 -3.18 -17.37 -6.53
N GLU A 99 -2.33 -18.40 -6.50
CA GLU A 99 -0.88 -18.23 -6.71
C GLU A 99 -0.54 -17.78 -8.13
N ASP A 100 -1.21 -18.34 -9.14
CA ASP A 100 -1.02 -17.99 -10.54
C ASP A 100 -1.38 -16.53 -10.81
N VAL A 101 -2.51 -16.06 -10.26
CA VAL A 101 -2.95 -14.66 -10.38
C VAL A 101 -1.97 -13.71 -9.69
N LEU A 102 -1.45 -14.06 -8.52
CA LEU A 102 -0.45 -13.25 -7.82
C LEU A 102 0.86 -13.17 -8.60
N LEU A 103 1.31 -14.30 -9.15
CA LEU A 103 2.52 -14.38 -9.96
C LEU A 103 2.38 -13.58 -11.26
N GLU A 104 1.24 -13.71 -11.96
CA GLU A 104 0.93 -12.93 -13.16
C GLU A 104 0.90 -11.43 -12.83
N THR A 105 0.20 -11.04 -11.76
CA THR A 105 0.10 -9.64 -11.33
C THR A 105 1.48 -9.06 -11.01
N TRP A 106 2.34 -9.84 -10.33
CA TRP A 106 3.72 -9.44 -10.08
C TRP A 106 4.52 -9.27 -11.37
N HIS A 107 4.37 -10.20 -12.32
CA HIS A 107 5.02 -10.09 -13.63
C HIS A 107 4.58 -8.85 -14.40
N ASP A 108 3.29 -8.53 -14.42
CA ASP A 108 2.75 -7.33 -15.08
C ASP A 108 3.37 -6.06 -14.47
N ILE A 109 3.44 -5.98 -13.14
CA ILE A 109 4.05 -4.85 -12.43
C ILE A 109 5.54 -4.74 -12.76
N VAL A 110 6.27 -5.86 -12.77
CA VAL A 110 7.70 -5.86 -13.11
C VAL A 110 7.93 -5.43 -14.56
N GLN A 111 7.04 -5.82 -15.49
CA GLN A 111 7.13 -5.42 -16.89
C GLN A 111 6.83 -3.93 -17.09
N ASP A 112 5.80 -3.40 -16.43
CA ASP A 112 5.38 -2.00 -16.53
C ASP A 112 6.32 -1.03 -15.78
N ARG A 113 6.69 -1.38 -14.54
CA ARG A 113 7.43 -0.50 -13.61
C ARG A 113 8.90 -0.83 -13.45
N GLY A 114 9.31 -2.01 -13.91
CA GLY A 114 10.67 -2.51 -13.84
C GLY A 114 10.95 -3.48 -12.67
N PRO A 115 12.10 -4.18 -12.70
CA PRO A 115 12.38 -5.33 -11.83
C PRO A 115 12.67 -4.99 -10.37
N LEU A 116 12.75 -3.71 -10.01
CA LEU A 116 12.95 -3.25 -8.63
C LEU A 116 11.66 -2.80 -7.97
N HIS A 117 10.55 -2.78 -8.71
CA HIS A 117 9.25 -2.41 -8.17
C HIS A 117 8.70 -3.58 -7.36
N LEU A 118 8.17 -3.29 -6.17
CA LEU A 118 7.66 -4.31 -5.25
C LEU A 118 6.13 -4.37 -5.34
N LEU A 119 5.59 -5.58 -5.23
CA LEU A 119 4.16 -5.82 -5.04
C LEU A 119 3.92 -5.93 -3.53
N ALA A 120 3.26 -4.95 -2.93
CA ALA A 120 2.90 -5.00 -1.53
C ALA A 120 1.52 -5.67 -1.37
N VAL A 121 1.47 -6.81 -0.69
CA VAL A 121 0.21 -7.56 -0.49
C VAL A 121 -0.51 -7.06 0.75
N ARG A 122 -1.80 -6.79 0.61
CA ARG A 122 -2.71 -6.45 1.71
C ARG A 122 -3.91 -7.40 1.70
N HIS A 123 -4.28 -7.91 2.87
CA HIS A 123 -5.47 -8.76 3.05
C HIS A 123 -6.07 -8.50 4.43
N LEU A 124 -7.30 -8.97 4.67
CA LEU A 124 -7.88 -8.97 6.02
C LEU A 124 -7.28 -10.11 6.84
N GLU A 125 -7.17 -9.93 8.16
CA GLU A 125 -6.70 -10.99 9.08
C GLU A 125 -7.68 -12.17 9.06
N ALA A 126 -8.96 -11.86 8.89
CA ALA A 126 -10.04 -12.82 8.75
C ALA A 126 -10.36 -13.18 7.29
N ALA A 127 -9.51 -12.84 6.32
CA ALA A 127 -9.72 -13.13 4.88
C ALA A 127 -9.70 -14.63 4.54
N GLY A 128 -9.65 -15.51 5.54
CA GLY A 128 -9.68 -16.94 5.36
C GLY A 128 -8.49 -17.46 4.54
N GLU A 129 -8.70 -18.61 3.91
CA GLU A 129 -7.68 -19.35 3.18
C GLU A 129 -7.04 -18.56 2.02
N VAL A 130 -7.79 -17.71 1.31
CA VAL A 130 -7.25 -16.86 0.23
C VAL A 130 -6.29 -15.82 0.77
N GLY A 131 -6.65 -15.13 1.86
CA GLY A 131 -5.76 -14.17 2.52
C GLY A 131 -4.49 -14.84 3.05
N ASP A 132 -4.63 -16.00 3.69
CA ASP A 132 -3.50 -16.77 4.20
C ASP A 132 -2.57 -17.27 3.08
N LEU A 133 -3.13 -17.66 1.93
CA LEU A 133 -2.36 -18.03 0.75
C LEU A 133 -1.59 -16.84 0.19
N ALA A 134 -2.24 -15.69 0.04
CA ALA A 134 -1.61 -14.46 -0.43
C ALA A 134 -0.48 -14.00 0.51
N HIS A 135 -0.69 -14.13 1.82
CA HIS A 135 0.32 -13.88 2.84
C HIS A 135 1.56 -14.76 2.64
N ARG A 136 1.38 -16.08 2.62
CA ARG A 136 2.49 -17.04 2.45
C ARG A 136 3.20 -16.86 1.12
N TRP A 137 2.45 -16.58 0.06
CA TRP A 137 3.01 -16.29 -1.25
C TRP A 137 3.92 -15.05 -1.20
N ALA A 138 3.48 -13.97 -0.55
CA ALA A 138 4.26 -12.76 -0.40
C ALA A 138 5.56 -13.01 0.40
N GLU A 139 5.47 -13.74 1.52
CA GLU A 139 6.65 -14.13 2.31
C GLU A 139 7.65 -14.94 1.48
N ALA A 140 7.17 -15.96 0.76
CA ALA A 140 8.00 -16.86 -0.05
C ALA A 140 8.73 -16.12 -1.18
N HIS A 141 8.16 -15.04 -1.70
CA HIS A 141 8.72 -14.24 -2.79
C HIS A 141 9.41 -12.95 -2.31
N GLY A 142 9.61 -12.80 -1.00
CA GLY A 142 10.24 -11.62 -0.40
C GLY A 142 9.49 -10.31 -0.70
N GLN A 143 8.18 -10.40 -0.93
CA GLN A 143 7.33 -9.26 -1.18
C GLN A 143 6.90 -8.60 0.13
N PRO A 144 6.75 -7.26 0.18
CA PRO A 144 6.23 -6.58 1.35
C PRO A 144 4.80 -7.04 1.67
N ILE A 145 4.53 -7.20 2.96
CA ILE A 145 3.17 -7.42 3.48
C ILE A 145 2.78 -6.16 4.23
N GLU A 146 1.71 -5.52 3.79
CA GLU A 146 1.18 -4.33 4.45
C GLU A 146 0.40 -4.71 5.72
N PRO A 147 0.27 -3.79 6.69
CA PRO A 147 -0.39 -4.08 7.95
C PRO A 147 -1.78 -4.65 7.71
N VAL A 148 -1.98 -5.86 8.20
CA VAL A 148 -3.24 -6.58 8.11
C VAL A 148 -4.29 -5.78 8.87
N LEU A 149 -5.37 -5.38 8.19
CA LEU A 149 -6.49 -4.76 8.87
C LEU A 149 -7.24 -5.85 9.64
N ARG A 150 -7.26 -5.70 10.96
CA ARG A 150 -7.97 -6.60 11.86
C ARG A 150 -9.46 -6.34 11.77
N ASP A 151 -10.24 -7.40 11.51
CA ASP A 151 -11.67 -7.34 11.78
C ASP A 151 -11.84 -7.38 13.31
N ALA A 152 -12.31 -6.28 13.89
CA ALA A 152 -12.55 -6.17 15.33
C ALA A 152 -13.57 -7.19 15.85
N ARG A 153 -14.30 -7.88 14.96
CA ARG A 153 -15.25 -8.95 15.29
C ARG A 153 -14.58 -10.31 15.50
N CYS A 154 -13.33 -10.47 15.09
CA CYS A 154 -12.58 -11.69 15.38
C CYS A 154 -12.24 -11.68 16.88
N GLY A 155 -12.98 -12.44 17.68
CA GLY A 155 -12.92 -12.46 19.16
C GLY A 155 -11.60 -12.94 19.78
N CYS A 156 -10.50 -12.97 19.02
CA CYS A 156 -9.15 -13.30 19.46
C CYS A 156 -8.52 -12.06 20.14
N LEU A 157 -9.10 -11.60 21.24
CA LEU A 157 -8.53 -10.50 22.03
C LEU A 157 -7.35 -11.01 22.86
N ASP A 158 -6.13 -10.85 22.33
CA ASP A 158 -4.92 -10.87 23.14
C ASP A 158 -4.61 -9.45 23.64
N THR A 159 -4.61 -9.36 24.97
CA THR A 159 -4.31 -8.28 25.92
C THR A 159 -3.66 -7.00 25.37
N GLY A 160 -4.42 -5.90 25.29
CA GLY A 160 -3.84 -4.54 25.22
C GLY A 160 -4.48 -3.56 24.24
N VAL A 161 -5.50 -3.98 23.47
CA VAL A 161 -6.22 -3.07 22.58
C VAL A 161 -7.15 -2.18 23.40
N ASP A 162 -6.96 -0.87 23.25
CA ASP A 162 -7.84 0.16 23.77
C ASP A 162 -9.28 -0.08 23.25
N HIS A 163 -10.17 -0.57 24.12
CA HIS A 163 -11.58 -0.84 23.84
C HIS A 163 -12.42 0.42 23.59
N SER A 164 -11.80 1.59 23.50
CA SER A 164 -12.47 2.88 23.31
C SER A 164 -13.04 3.09 21.90
N HIS A 165 -12.62 2.29 20.91
CA HIS A 165 -13.11 2.42 19.54
C HIS A 165 -14.18 1.37 19.22
N PRO A 166 -15.36 1.77 18.71
CA PRO A 166 -16.36 0.82 18.25
C PRO A 166 -15.79 -0.04 17.10
N PRO A 167 -16.24 -1.29 16.95
CA PRO A 167 -15.86 -2.11 15.80
C PRO A 167 -16.31 -1.43 14.51
N LEU A 168 -15.45 -1.47 13.49
CA LEU A 168 -15.77 -0.95 12.16
C LEU A 168 -16.93 -1.76 11.55
N THR A 169 -17.80 -1.10 10.80
CA THR A 169 -18.75 -1.82 9.94
C THR A 169 -18.03 -2.48 8.76
N ASP A 170 -18.66 -3.43 8.09
CA ASP A 170 -18.11 -4.11 6.91
C ASP A 170 -17.80 -3.10 5.80
N GLU A 171 -18.64 -2.08 5.62
CA GLU A 171 -18.43 -1.01 4.66
C GLU A 171 -17.24 -0.12 5.03
N GLU A 172 -17.09 0.24 6.31
CA GLU A 172 -15.94 1.01 6.80
C GLU A 172 -14.64 0.21 6.66
N LEU A 173 -14.69 -1.08 6.95
CA LEU A 173 -13.57 -1.99 6.80
C LEU A 173 -13.17 -2.14 5.33
N ALA A 174 -14.15 -2.37 4.44
CA ALA A 174 -13.94 -2.45 2.99
C ALA A 174 -13.32 -1.16 2.45
N ALA A 175 -13.90 0.01 2.77
CA ALA A 175 -13.39 1.31 2.36
C ALA A 175 -11.95 1.54 2.85
N ARG A 176 -11.66 1.18 4.10
CA ARG A 176 -10.31 1.32 4.67
C ARG A 176 -9.31 0.35 4.05
N LEU A 177 -9.73 -0.87 3.72
CA LEU A 177 -8.87 -1.87 3.09
C LEU A 177 -8.42 -1.43 1.70
N VAL A 178 -9.33 -0.89 0.90
CA VAL A 178 -9.05 -0.44 -0.46
C VAL A 178 -8.43 0.95 -0.51
N THR A 179 -8.38 1.69 0.60
CA THR A 179 -7.71 3.00 0.66
C THR A 179 -6.24 2.86 0.26
N ASP A 180 -5.81 3.64 -0.73
CA ASP A 180 -4.47 3.60 -1.33
C ASP A 180 -4.10 2.30 -2.08
N ALA A 181 -5.05 1.38 -2.28
CA ALA A 181 -4.83 0.20 -3.10
C ALA A 181 -4.68 0.60 -4.58
N SER A 182 -3.79 -0.09 -5.28
CA SER A 182 -3.57 0.08 -6.72
C SER A 182 -4.38 -0.92 -7.54
N LEU A 183 -4.75 -2.05 -6.95
CA LEU A 183 -5.49 -3.14 -7.56
C LEU A 183 -6.19 -3.96 -6.47
N VAL A 184 -7.37 -4.48 -6.78
CA VAL A 184 -8.05 -5.49 -5.96
C VAL A 184 -8.19 -6.79 -6.73
N LEU A 185 -7.73 -7.89 -6.13
CA LEU A 185 -7.94 -9.26 -6.58
C LEU A 185 -9.02 -9.88 -5.69
N ALA A 186 -10.23 -10.01 -6.23
CA ALA A 186 -11.40 -10.49 -5.49
C ALA A 186 -11.78 -11.89 -5.97
N PHE A 187 -11.61 -12.88 -5.10
CA PHE A 187 -12.05 -14.26 -5.31
C PHE A 187 -13.42 -14.42 -4.64
N ILE A 188 -14.48 -14.55 -5.42
CA ILE A 188 -15.85 -14.38 -4.93
C ILE A 188 -16.59 -15.71 -4.95
N ASP A 189 -17.06 -16.13 -3.78
CA ASP A 189 -17.98 -17.27 -3.59
C ASP A 189 -19.10 -16.83 -2.63
N ASN A 190 -20.19 -16.26 -3.17
CA ASN A 190 -21.46 -15.87 -2.50
C ASN A 190 -21.38 -15.10 -1.16
N ARG A 191 -20.20 -14.66 -0.71
CA ARG A 191 -20.02 -13.94 0.55
C ARG A 191 -20.14 -12.44 0.35
N ALA A 192 -20.90 -11.82 1.24
CA ALA A 192 -21.19 -10.39 1.18
C ALA A 192 -19.93 -9.51 1.31
N LEU A 193 -18.94 -9.90 2.13
CA LEU A 193 -17.80 -9.02 2.41
C LEU A 193 -16.83 -8.86 1.23
N ASP A 194 -16.56 -9.94 0.49
CA ASP A 194 -15.67 -9.89 -0.68
C ASP A 194 -16.27 -9.03 -1.80
N GLU A 195 -17.59 -9.12 -2.00
CA GLU A 195 -18.33 -8.23 -2.89
C GLU A 195 -18.31 -6.78 -2.39
N LEU A 196 -18.51 -6.54 -1.08
CA LEU A 196 -18.42 -5.19 -0.51
C LEU A 196 -17.04 -4.55 -0.72
N ILE A 197 -15.96 -5.34 -0.64
CA ILE A 197 -14.59 -4.87 -0.91
C ILE A 197 -14.43 -4.53 -2.40
N ALA A 198 -14.93 -5.40 -3.29
CA ALA A 198 -14.90 -5.14 -4.74
C ALA A 198 -15.71 -3.88 -5.09
N ASP A 199 -16.91 -3.73 -4.55
CA ASP A 199 -17.79 -2.57 -4.77
C ASP A 199 -17.17 -1.28 -4.22
N ALA A 200 -16.55 -1.33 -3.03
CA ALA A 200 -15.83 -0.19 -2.45
C ALA A 200 -14.65 0.24 -3.34
N ALA A 201 -13.91 -0.72 -3.90
CA ALA A 201 -12.81 -0.45 -4.83
C ALA A 201 -13.32 0.20 -6.12
N GLU A 202 -14.40 -0.32 -6.72
CA GLU A 202 -15.01 0.26 -7.92
C GLU A 202 -15.53 1.67 -7.67
N HIS A 203 -16.18 1.90 -6.52
CA HIS A 203 -16.62 3.23 -6.11
C HIS A 203 -15.43 4.22 -6.01
N ALA A 204 -14.29 3.75 -5.51
CA ALA A 204 -13.04 4.49 -5.44
C ALA A 204 -12.27 4.57 -6.79
N ARG A 205 -12.80 3.96 -7.86
CA ARG A 205 -12.16 3.84 -9.19
C ARG A 205 -10.83 3.09 -9.18
N ILE A 206 -10.69 2.15 -8.26
CA ILE A 206 -9.56 1.24 -8.19
C ILE A 206 -9.87 0.03 -9.08
N PRO A 207 -8.94 -0.41 -9.96
CA PRO A 207 -9.15 -1.59 -10.79
C PRO A 207 -9.45 -2.84 -9.93
N VAL A 208 -10.44 -3.64 -10.37
CA VAL A 208 -10.82 -4.90 -9.71
C VAL A 208 -10.74 -6.04 -10.72
N ARG A 209 -10.04 -7.12 -10.36
CA ARG A 209 -10.09 -8.41 -11.06
C ARG A 209 -10.92 -9.37 -10.21
N ARG A 210 -12.08 -9.78 -10.74
CA ARG A 210 -12.97 -10.75 -10.09
C ARG A 210 -12.72 -12.16 -10.62
N PHE A 211 -12.68 -13.12 -9.70
CA PHE A 211 -12.54 -14.54 -9.99
C PHE A 211 -13.68 -15.28 -9.30
N THR A 212 -14.42 -16.09 -10.06
CA THR A 212 -15.56 -16.87 -9.55
C THR A 212 -15.22 -18.36 -9.65
N ALA A 213 -15.65 -19.14 -8.65
CA ALA A 213 -15.44 -20.60 -8.61
C ALA A 213 -16.29 -21.35 -9.66
#